data_AF-A0AAV1LQQ6-F1
#
_entry.id   AF-A0AAV1LQQ6-F1
#
_cell.length_a   1.000
_cell.length_b   1.000
_cell.length_c   1.000
_cell.angle_alpha   90.00
_cell.angle_beta   90.00
_cell.angle_gamma   90.00
#
_symmetry.space_group_name_H-M   'P 1'
#
loop_
_entity.id
_entity.type
_entity.pdbx_description
1 polymer ?
#
loop_
_entity_poly.entity_id
_entity_poly.type
_entity_poly.pdbx_seq_one_letter_code
_entity_poly.pdbx_strand_id
1 'polypeptide(L)'
;MFVRNKKFKIPHKMMIRLKNFLYVFNLRQGTILIAVHQIALSSFILIILLVGISHVGEMLSMLHNDMEDDAERRGFYEVAYGDQLTFHEGHVVSTNNQRRFAKAQHLASVTVIFLYTSTILTSIYLMCCISLLHGAVKYKREYILPWIMAACIGVILLIIVIIIGDGYPCVVNLFGGHNLYHFGCSLFVLTFIYAICAVSSFALETGGGRCARNTLISNDERGERLLLLDHAAHSSLLSAAQLNKLSHGTRTQFV
;
A
#
# COMPACT_ATOMS: atom_id res chain seq x y z
N MET A 1 -7.95 -47.60 -22.73
CA MET A 1 -8.97 -46.64 -23.21
C MET A 1 -9.52 -45.90 -21.98
N PHE A 2 -9.70 -44.58 -22.04
CA PHE A 2 -10.03 -43.62 -20.97
C PHE A 2 -8.87 -43.01 -20.14
N VAL A 3 -8.20 -42.01 -20.72
CA VAL A 3 -7.58 -40.91 -19.97
C VAL A 3 -8.46 -39.66 -20.20
N ARG A 4 -9.24 -39.28 -19.18
CA ARG A 4 -10.03 -38.04 -19.17
C ARG A 4 -9.08 -36.85 -18.99
N ASN A 5 -8.64 -36.27 -20.10
CA ASN A 5 -7.99 -34.95 -20.12
C ASN A 5 -9.03 -33.87 -19.81
N LYS A 6 -9.32 -33.63 -18.52
CA LYS A 6 -9.98 -32.40 -18.09
C LYS A 6 -8.96 -31.26 -18.16
N LYS A 7 -8.88 -30.61 -19.32
CA LYS A 7 -8.30 -29.26 -19.44
C LYS A 7 -9.15 -28.34 -18.57
N PHE A 8 -8.67 -28.06 -17.36
CA PHE A 8 -9.19 -26.98 -16.53
C PHE A 8 -8.91 -25.67 -17.30
N LYS A 9 -9.90 -25.19 -18.06
CA LYS A 9 -9.91 -23.83 -18.59
C LYS A 9 -10.06 -22.91 -17.38
N ILE A 10 -8.92 -22.48 -16.84
CA ILE A 10 -8.86 -21.36 -15.90
C ILE A 10 -9.56 -20.19 -16.62
N PRO A 11 -10.63 -19.63 -16.05
CA PRO A 11 -11.37 -18.56 -16.69
C PRO A 11 -10.41 -17.43 -17.00
N HIS A 12 -10.51 -16.96 -18.24
CA HIS A 12 -9.75 -15.89 -18.85
C HIS A 12 -9.81 -14.67 -17.93
N LYS A 13 -8.85 -14.57 -17.00
CA LYS A 13 -8.66 -13.43 -16.11
C LYS A 13 -8.29 -12.29 -17.03
N MET A 14 -9.31 -11.53 -17.42
CA MET A 14 -9.22 -10.30 -18.19
C MET A 14 -8.62 -9.23 -17.28
N MET A 15 -7.40 -9.48 -16.80
CA MET A 15 -6.51 -8.43 -16.34
C MET A 15 -6.12 -7.69 -17.60
N ILE A 16 -6.76 -6.54 -17.80
CA ILE A 16 -6.42 -5.56 -18.82
C ILE A 16 -4.94 -5.25 -18.61
N ARG A 17 -4.07 -5.97 -19.33
CA ARG A 17 -2.65 -5.66 -19.39
C ARG A 17 -2.54 -4.41 -20.23
N LEU A 18 -2.30 -3.27 -19.59
CA LEU A 18 -1.85 -2.10 -20.33
C LEU A 18 -0.50 -2.46 -20.95
N LYS A 19 -0.44 -2.48 -22.29
CA LYS A 19 0.82 -2.65 -23.03
C LYS A 19 1.66 -1.37 -23.02
N ASN A 20 1.00 -0.20 -22.93
CA ASN A 20 1.62 1.12 -22.87
C ASN A 20 0.98 1.95 -21.74
N PHE A 21 1.77 2.79 -21.05
CA PHE A 21 1.28 3.81 -20.14
C PHE A 21 0.96 5.08 -20.94
N LEU A 22 -0.28 5.60 -20.85
CA LEU A 22 -0.72 6.78 -21.61
C LEU A 22 -0.49 6.70 -23.14
N TYR A 23 -0.43 5.49 -23.71
CA TYR A 23 -0.19 5.20 -25.15
C TYR A 23 1.20 5.59 -25.69
N VAL A 24 1.87 6.58 -25.07
CA VAL A 24 3.13 7.20 -25.51
C VAL A 24 4.35 6.71 -24.72
N PHE A 25 4.19 6.28 -23.46
CA PHE A 25 5.31 5.89 -22.59
C PHE A 25 5.43 4.37 -22.41
N ASN A 26 6.68 3.90 -22.40
CA ASN A 26 7.01 2.56 -21.94
C ASN A 26 6.54 2.38 -20.49
N LEU A 27 5.99 1.20 -20.14
CA LEU A 27 5.47 0.90 -18.79
C LEU A 27 6.47 1.21 -17.68
N ARG A 28 7.77 1.01 -17.96
CA ARG A 28 8.85 1.36 -17.04
C ARG A 28 8.97 2.86 -16.79
N GLN A 29 9.01 3.67 -17.85
CA GLN A 29 9.10 5.13 -17.72
C GLN A 29 7.87 5.68 -17.00
N GLY A 30 6.68 5.15 -17.30
CA GLY A 30 5.44 5.46 -16.57
C GLY A 30 5.51 5.11 -15.09
N THR A 31 6.00 3.91 -14.74
CA THR A 31 6.15 3.49 -13.34
C THR A 31 7.16 4.36 -12.58
N ILE A 32 8.28 4.73 -13.21
CA ILE A 32 9.27 5.64 -12.61
C ILE A 32 8.65 7.02 -12.39
N LEU A 33 7.93 7.55 -13.39
CA LEU A 33 7.25 8.85 -13.28
C LEU A 33 6.23 8.85 -12.14
N ILE A 34 5.40 7.80 -12.04
CA ILE A 34 4.45 7.62 -10.93
C ILE A 34 5.20 7.59 -9.59
N ALA A 35 6.28 6.81 -9.48
CA ALA A 35 7.03 6.69 -8.24
C ALA A 35 7.62 8.04 -7.81
N VAL A 36 8.24 8.78 -8.73
CA VAL A 36 8.80 10.11 -8.44
C VAL A 36 7.71 11.09 -8.04
N HIS A 37 6.59 11.12 -8.76
CA HIS A 37 5.46 11.98 -8.42
C HIS A 37 4.88 11.66 -7.04
N GLN A 38 4.74 10.38 -6.70
CA GLN A 38 4.23 9.94 -5.40
C GLN A 38 5.21 10.23 -4.26
N ILE A 39 6.53 10.15 -4.49
CA ILE A 39 7.55 10.56 -3.51
C ILE A 39 7.45 12.06 -3.24
N ALA A 40 7.34 12.88 -4.29
CA ALA A 40 7.22 14.32 -4.15
C ALA A 40 5.93 14.70 -3.38
N LEU A 41 4.80 14.09 -3.76
CA LEU A 41 3.50 14.34 -3.13
C LEU A 41 3.49 13.90 -1.66
N SER A 42 3.98 12.70 -1.35
CA SER A 42 4.02 12.21 0.04
C SER A 42 4.98 13.02 0.91
N SER A 43 6.12 13.46 0.37
CA SER A 43 7.06 14.33 1.07
C SER A 43 6.46 15.71 1.35
N PHE A 44 5.73 16.28 0.38
CA PHE A 44 5.01 17.53 0.56
C PHE A 44 3.93 17.43 1.66
N ILE A 45 3.13 16.35 1.65
CA ILE A 45 2.15 16.09 2.71
C ILE A 45 2.83 15.95 4.07
N LEU A 46 3.96 15.23 4.15
CA LEU A 46 4.70 15.04 5.39
C LEU A 46 5.17 16.38 5.97
N ILE A 47 5.66 17.30 5.13
CA ILE A 47 6.03 18.65 5.56
C ILE A 47 4.81 19.39 6.14
N ILE A 48 3.67 19.36 5.46
CA ILE A 48 2.44 19.99 5.96
C ILE A 48 2.00 19.39 7.30
N LEU A 49 2.07 18.06 7.43
CA LEU A 49 1.72 17.38 8.69
C LEU A 49 2.68 17.77 9.83
N LEU A 50 3.98 17.87 9.57
CA LEU A 50 4.96 18.32 10.57
C LEU A 50 4.71 19.77 11.00
N VAL A 51 4.41 20.66 10.04
CA VAL A 51 4.00 22.03 10.35
C VAL A 51 2.70 22.02 11.18
N GLY A 52 1.73 21.19 10.80
CA GLY A 52 0.50 21.01 11.56
C GLY A 52 0.74 20.54 13.01
N ILE A 53 1.66 19.60 13.22
CA ILE A 53 2.04 19.15 14.56
C ILE A 53 2.65 20.31 15.37
N SER A 54 3.53 21.12 14.77
CA SER A 54 4.12 22.27 15.47
C SER A 54 3.06 23.30 15.89
N HIS A 55 2.16 23.65 14.97
CA HIS A 55 1.10 24.62 15.25
C HIS A 55 0.12 24.11 16.30
N VAL A 56 -0.30 22.84 16.21
CA VAL A 56 -1.19 22.25 17.22
C VAL A 56 -0.48 22.10 18.56
N GLY A 57 0.84 21.83 18.57
CA GLY A 57 1.65 21.83 19.78
C GLY A 57 1.64 23.18 20.49
N GLU A 58 1.83 24.27 19.75
CA GLU A 58 1.73 25.64 20.28
C GLU A 58 0.33 25.93 20.82
N MET A 59 -0.72 25.62 20.04
CA MET A 59 -2.11 25.80 20.49
C MET A 59 -2.44 25.00 21.76
N LEU A 60 -1.91 23.77 21.89
CA LEU A 60 -2.10 22.94 23.06
C LEU A 60 -1.41 23.54 24.30
N SER A 61 -0.21 24.10 24.12
CA SER A 61 0.51 24.77 25.20
C SER A 61 -0.23 26.03 25.67
N MET A 62 -0.75 26.84 24.75
CA MET A 62 -1.57 28.01 25.09
C MET A 62 -2.85 27.60 25.82
N LEU A 63 -3.53 26.54 25.34
CA LEU A 63 -4.73 26.01 26.01
C LEU A 63 -4.41 25.50 27.42
N HIS A 64 -3.26 24.87 27.62
CA HIS A 64 -2.84 24.39 28.94
C HIS A 64 -2.58 25.56 29.90
N ASN A 65 -1.88 26.60 29.44
CA ASN A 65 -1.65 27.82 30.22
C ASN A 65 -2.98 28.52 30.55
N ASP A 66 -3.91 28.64 29.59
CA ASP A 66 -5.24 29.22 29.83
C ASP A 66 -6.05 28.41 30.87
N MET A 67 -5.91 27.08 30.87
CA MET A 67 -6.54 26.22 31.86
C MET A 67 -5.91 26.36 33.25
N GLU A 68 -4.59 26.53 33.33
CA GLU A 68 -3.85 26.76 34.57
C GLU A 68 -4.19 28.13 35.16
N ASP A 69 -4.15 29.20 34.35
CA ASP A 69 -4.55 30.55 34.75
C ASP A 69 -6.00 30.60 35.26
N ASP A 70 -6.93 29.91 34.60
CA ASP A 70 -8.32 29.83 35.05
C ASP A 70 -8.45 29.01 36.35
N ALA A 71 -7.62 27.99 36.55
CA ALA A 71 -7.56 27.22 37.81
C ALA A 71 -6.99 28.05 38.96
N GLU A 72 -5.94 28.86 38.72
CA GLU A 72 -5.36 29.77 39.70
C GLU A 72 -6.34 30.88 40.08
N ARG A 73 -7.02 31.50 39.10
CA ARG A 73 -8.07 32.51 39.35
C ARG A 73 -9.25 31.96 40.14
N ARG A 74 -9.58 30.67 39.96
CA ARG A 74 -10.58 29.99 40.80
C ARG A 74 -10.13 29.79 42.25
N GLY A 75 -8.82 29.73 42.50
CA GLY A 75 -8.23 29.66 43.84
C GLY A 75 -8.20 30.99 44.59
N PHE A 76 -8.30 32.13 43.90
CA PHE A 76 -8.18 33.47 44.47
C PHE A 76 -9.27 34.43 43.98
N TYR A 77 -10.49 34.32 44.54
CA TYR A 77 -11.42 35.45 44.56
C TYR A 77 -11.40 36.09 45.94
N GLU A 78 -10.41 36.95 46.19
CA GLU A 78 -10.36 37.82 47.37
C GLU A 78 -11.15 39.10 47.05
N VAL A 79 -12.45 39.11 47.35
CA VAL A 79 -13.23 40.35 47.28
C VAL A 79 -13.09 41.05 48.63
N ALA A 80 -12.18 42.02 48.71
CA ALA A 80 -12.04 42.87 49.89
C ALA A 80 -13.26 43.80 50.02
N TYR A 81 -14.21 43.42 50.87
CA TYR A 81 -15.28 44.30 51.36
C TYR A 81 -14.92 44.69 52.80
N GLY A 82 -14.13 45.75 52.97
CA GLY A 82 -13.82 46.42 54.26
C GLY A 82 -13.47 45.52 55.46
N ASP A 83 -12.21 45.52 55.90
CA ASP A 83 -11.67 44.89 57.13
C ASP A 83 -12.01 43.40 57.43
N GLN A 84 -12.86 42.74 56.64
CA GLN A 84 -13.13 41.31 56.71
C GLN A 84 -12.93 40.63 55.35
N LEU A 85 -11.94 39.75 55.28
CA LEU A 85 -11.81 38.76 54.20
C LEU A 85 -12.91 37.71 54.35
N THR A 86 -13.89 37.72 53.45
CA THR A 86 -14.86 36.62 53.30
C THR A 86 -14.61 35.91 51.98
N PHE A 87 -14.18 34.64 52.05
CA PHE A 87 -14.05 33.76 50.90
C PHE A 87 -15.43 33.41 50.36
N HIS A 88 -15.79 33.94 49.19
CA HIS A 88 -16.99 33.51 48.46
C HIS A 88 -16.61 32.54 47.34
N GLU A 89 -17.01 31.28 47.49
CA GLU A 89 -16.88 30.24 46.47
C GLU A 89 -17.84 30.56 45.31
N GLY A 90 -17.37 31.33 44.34
CA GLY A 90 -18.14 31.82 43.18
C GLY A 90 -18.53 30.70 42.21
N HIS A 91 -19.61 30.01 42.50
CA HIS A 91 -20.00 28.77 41.81
C HIS A 91 -20.75 28.95 40.46
N VAL A 92 -20.94 30.18 39.95
CA VAL A 92 -21.98 30.45 38.91
C VAL A 92 -21.43 30.81 37.51
N VAL A 93 -20.21 31.32 37.38
CA VAL A 93 -19.61 31.69 36.08
C VAL A 93 -18.71 30.58 35.50
N SER A 94 -18.29 29.63 36.34
CA SER A 94 -17.26 28.62 36.06
C SER A 94 -17.70 27.43 35.17
N THR A 95 -18.98 27.04 35.22
CA THR A 95 -19.44 25.77 34.61
C THR A 95 -19.42 25.76 33.08
N ASN A 96 -19.74 26.90 32.44
CA ASN A 96 -19.74 26.99 30.98
C ASN A 96 -18.32 27.05 30.41
N ASN A 97 -17.43 27.81 31.05
CA ASN A 97 -16.03 27.89 30.65
C ASN A 97 -15.32 26.53 30.83
N GLN A 98 -15.58 25.83 31.94
CA GLN A 98 -15.07 24.48 32.16
C GLN A 98 -15.54 23.48 31.10
N ARG A 99 -16.82 23.55 30.69
CA ARG A 99 -17.34 22.71 29.61
C ARG A 99 -16.71 23.05 28.25
N ARG A 100 -16.38 24.32 28.00
CA ARG A 100 -15.68 24.75 26.78
C ARG A 100 -14.22 24.29 26.78
N PHE A 101 -13.51 24.41 27.90
CA PHE A 101 -12.15 23.90 28.04
C PHE A 101 -12.10 22.38 27.87
N ALA A 102 -13.01 21.62 28.49
CA ALA A 102 -13.08 20.17 28.32
C ALA A 102 -13.32 19.76 26.86
N LYS A 103 -14.21 20.48 26.15
CA LYS A 103 -14.44 20.26 24.71
C LYS A 103 -13.22 20.62 23.87
N ALA A 104 -12.57 21.75 24.16
CA ALA A 104 -11.37 22.19 23.45
C ALA A 104 -10.20 21.23 23.64
N GLN A 105 -9.97 20.77 24.87
CA GLN A 105 -8.95 19.78 25.20
C GLN A 105 -9.21 18.44 24.51
N HIS A 106 -10.46 17.97 24.50
CA HIS A 106 -10.82 16.76 23.78
C HIS A 106 -10.63 16.90 22.26
N LEU A 107 -11.00 18.04 21.68
CA LEU A 107 -10.81 18.29 20.25
C LEU A 107 -9.32 18.37 19.90
N ALA A 108 -8.53 19.05 20.73
CA ALA A 108 -7.09 19.16 20.57
C ALA A 108 -6.41 17.79 20.68
N SER A 109 -6.77 16.97 21.68
CA SER A 109 -6.19 15.63 21.84
C SER A 109 -6.52 14.70 20.66
N VAL A 110 -7.76 14.71 20.17
CA VAL A 110 -8.15 13.96 18.97
C VAL A 110 -7.37 14.43 17.74
N THR A 111 -7.19 15.75 17.58
CA THR A 111 -6.43 16.33 16.46
C THR A 111 -4.96 15.92 16.51
N VAL A 112 -4.34 15.95 17.70
CA VAL A 112 -2.96 15.50 17.91
C VAL A 112 -2.81 14.03 17.56
N ILE A 113 -3.69 13.16 18.07
CA ILE A 113 -3.66 11.72 17.77
C ILE A 113 -3.79 11.50 16.26
N PHE A 114 -4.69 12.22 15.59
CA PHE A 114 -4.87 12.14 14.14
C PHE A 114 -3.63 12.60 13.36
N LEU A 115 -3.00 13.71 13.74
CA LEU A 115 -1.79 14.23 13.10
C LEU A 115 -0.60 13.27 13.27
N TYR A 116 -0.38 12.72 14.47
CA TYR A 116 0.67 11.71 14.67
C TYR A 116 0.39 10.43 13.88
N THR A 117 -0.84 9.92 13.92
CA THR A 117 -1.21 8.70 13.19
C THR A 117 -1.03 8.87 11.67
N SER A 118 -1.49 9.99 11.12
CA SER A 118 -1.34 10.31 9.69
C SER A 118 0.12 10.53 9.30
N THR A 119 0.96 11.10 10.18
CA THR A 119 2.40 11.26 9.94
C THR A 119 3.12 9.91 9.86
N ILE A 120 2.84 9.00 10.80
CA ILE A 120 3.39 7.64 10.79
C ILE A 120 2.97 6.90 9.51
N LEU A 121 1.68 6.94 9.16
CA LEU A 121 1.17 6.32 7.94
C LEU A 121 1.81 6.90 6.67
N THR A 122 1.97 8.22 6.60
CA THR A 122 2.59 8.90 5.46
C THR A 122 4.07 8.54 5.34
N SER A 123 4.79 8.42 6.46
CA SER A 123 6.18 7.96 6.49
C SER A 123 6.33 6.52 5.99
N ILE A 124 5.47 5.60 6.44
CA ILE A 124 5.44 4.22 5.94
C ILE A 124 5.15 4.21 4.43
N TYR A 125 4.18 5.01 3.97
CA TYR A 125 3.86 5.13 2.55
C TYR A 125 5.02 5.68 1.72
N LEU A 126 5.77 6.66 2.24
CA LEU A 126 6.98 7.20 1.61
C LEU A 126 8.05 6.11 1.45
N MET A 127 8.29 5.30 2.49
CA MET A 127 9.22 4.16 2.42
C MET A 127 8.79 3.13 1.37
N CYS A 128 7.48 2.87 1.24
CA CYS A 128 6.95 2.05 0.16
C CYS A 128 7.18 2.68 -1.23
N CYS A 129 7.04 4.00 -1.38
CA CYS A 129 7.29 4.69 -2.64
C CYS A 129 8.77 4.66 -3.05
N ILE A 130 9.69 4.79 -2.10
CA ILE A 130 11.14 4.62 -2.34
C ILE A 130 11.43 3.17 -2.78
N SER A 131 10.80 2.19 -2.13
CA SER A 131 10.90 0.78 -2.52
C SER A 131 10.38 0.53 -3.95
N LEU A 132 9.26 1.16 -4.31
CA LEU A 132 8.71 1.12 -5.67
C LEU A 132 9.72 1.68 -6.68
N LEU A 133 10.29 2.85 -6.41
CA LEU A 133 11.27 3.49 -7.30
C LEU A 133 12.49 2.58 -7.51
N HIS A 134 13.01 2.00 -6.43
CA HIS A 134 14.13 1.07 -6.49
C HIS A 134 13.80 -0.20 -7.29
N GLY A 135 12.61 -0.77 -7.06
CA GLY A 135 12.09 -1.91 -7.81
C GLY A 135 11.92 -1.62 -9.30
N ALA A 136 11.47 -0.41 -9.65
CA ALA A 136 11.30 0.04 -11.03
C ALA A 136 12.63 0.28 -11.76
N VAL A 137 13.66 0.75 -11.04
CA VAL A 137 15.01 0.95 -11.59
C VAL A 137 15.75 -0.37 -11.75
N LYS A 138 15.71 -1.26 -10.74
CA LYS A 138 16.47 -2.53 -10.71
C LYS A 138 15.70 -3.74 -11.26
N TYR A 139 14.48 -3.56 -11.76
CA TYR A 139 13.62 -4.64 -12.29
C TYR A 139 13.36 -5.79 -11.29
N LYS A 140 13.36 -5.50 -9.98
CA LYS A 140 13.08 -6.49 -8.93
C LYS A 140 11.65 -6.36 -8.43
N ARG A 141 10.82 -7.36 -8.74
CA ARG A 141 9.39 -7.42 -8.35
C ARG A 141 9.17 -7.37 -6.84
N GLU A 142 10.10 -7.95 -6.07
CA GLU A 142 9.99 -8.05 -4.60
C GLU A 142 9.78 -6.69 -3.92
N TYR A 143 10.36 -5.62 -4.48
CA TYR A 143 10.24 -4.25 -3.93
C TYR A 143 9.02 -3.48 -4.45
N ILE A 144 8.36 -3.97 -5.50
CA ILE A 144 7.18 -3.31 -6.10
C ILE A 144 5.90 -3.72 -5.36
N LEU A 145 5.84 -4.95 -4.86
CA LEU A 145 4.65 -5.50 -4.18
C LEU A 145 4.24 -4.74 -2.91
N PRO A 146 5.15 -4.33 -2.01
CA PRO A 146 4.78 -3.59 -0.80
C PRO A 146 4.03 -2.30 -1.10
N TRP A 147 4.43 -1.59 -2.16
CA TRP A 147 3.75 -0.37 -2.58
C TRP A 147 2.35 -0.64 -3.13
N ILE A 148 2.15 -1.69 -3.92
CA ILE A 148 0.82 -2.04 -4.43
C ILE A 148 -0.13 -2.34 -3.27
N MET A 149 0.34 -3.10 -2.26
CA MET A 149 -0.45 -3.38 -1.06
C MET A 149 -0.79 -2.11 -0.28
N ALA A 150 0.20 -1.24 -0.06
CA ALA A 150 0.00 0.04 0.61
C ALA A 150 -0.98 0.95 -0.16
N ALA A 151 -0.89 0.99 -1.50
CA ALA A 151 -1.79 1.77 -2.34
C ALA A 151 -3.22 1.23 -2.30
N CYS A 152 -3.43 -0.09 -2.27
CA CYS A 152 -4.77 -0.68 -2.10
C CYS A 152 -5.40 -0.28 -0.76
N ILE A 153 -4.63 -0.33 0.33
CA ILE A 153 -5.10 0.15 1.64
C ILE A 153 -5.40 1.65 1.59
N GLY A 154 -4.54 2.43 0.93
CA GLY A 154 -4.73 3.87 0.72
C GLY A 154 -6.02 4.22 0.00
N VAL A 155 -6.43 3.46 -1.03
CA VAL A 155 -7.72 3.66 -1.71
C VAL A 155 -8.89 3.47 -0.76
N ILE A 156 -8.86 2.43 0.08
CA ILE A 156 -9.94 2.16 1.03
C ILE A 156 -10.04 3.32 2.03
N LEU A 157 -8.91 3.77 2.58
CA LEU A 157 -8.86 4.92 3.49
C LEU A 157 -9.37 6.19 2.81
N LEU A 158 -9.00 6.43 1.56
CA LEU A 158 -9.47 7.57 0.78
C LEU A 158 -10.99 7.56 0.60
N ILE A 159 -11.58 6.41 0.27
CA ILE A 159 -13.03 6.26 0.15
C ILE A 159 -13.73 6.56 1.48
N ILE A 160 -13.19 6.06 2.60
CA ILE A 160 -13.73 6.33 3.94
C ILE A 160 -13.71 7.83 4.22
N VAL A 161 -12.60 8.51 3.93
CA VAL A 161 -12.46 9.97 4.12
C VAL A 161 -13.47 10.74 3.26
N ILE A 162 -13.70 10.32 2.01
CA ILE A 162 -14.68 10.96 1.11
C ILE A 162 -16.10 10.82 1.67
N ILE A 163 -16.47 9.63 2.15
CA ILE A 163 -17.80 9.37 2.75
C ILE A 163 -18.00 10.21 4.00
N ILE A 164 -17.00 10.27 4.88
CA ILE A 164 -17.06 11.11 6.09
C ILE A 164 -17.16 12.59 5.69
N GLY A 165 -16.37 13.04 4.70
CA GLY A 165 -16.35 14.41 4.22
C GLY A 165 -17.67 14.89 3.62
N ASP A 166 -18.39 14.00 2.95
CA ASP A 166 -19.73 14.30 2.39
C ASP A 166 -20.77 14.61 3.49
N GLY A 167 -20.59 14.03 4.68
CA GLY A 167 -21.41 14.33 5.85
C GLY A 167 -21.22 15.74 6.43
N TYR A 168 -20.19 16.48 5.99
CA TYR A 168 -19.88 17.82 6.49
C TYR A 168 -20.12 18.89 5.41
N PRO A 169 -21.21 19.69 5.51
CA PRO A 169 -21.58 20.67 4.48
C PRO A 169 -20.52 21.76 4.28
N CYS A 170 -19.69 22.04 5.29
CA CYS A 170 -18.59 23.01 5.18
C CYS A 170 -17.53 22.55 4.17
N VAL A 171 -17.21 21.24 4.16
CA VAL A 171 -16.24 20.66 3.22
C VAL A 171 -16.80 20.72 1.81
N VAL A 172 -18.05 20.32 1.63
CA VAL A 172 -18.74 20.35 0.34
C VAL A 172 -18.83 21.77 -0.24
N ASN A 173 -19.08 22.77 0.62
CA ASN A 173 -19.19 24.16 0.20
C ASN A 173 -17.83 24.79 -0.14
N LEU A 174 -16.74 24.37 0.53
CA LEU A 174 -15.37 24.80 0.21
C LEU A 174 -14.97 24.41 -1.22
N PHE A 175 -15.44 23.26 -1.70
CA PHE A 175 -15.18 22.76 -3.05
C PHE A 175 -16.15 23.31 -4.11
N GLY A 176 -16.93 24.35 -3.80
CA GLY A 176 -17.83 24.97 -4.79
C GLY A 176 -19.13 24.19 -5.03
N GLY A 177 -19.50 23.30 -4.09
CA GLY A 177 -20.79 22.60 -4.07
C GLY A 177 -20.68 21.10 -4.29
N HIS A 178 -21.80 20.42 -4.05
CA HIS A 178 -21.91 18.95 -4.00
C HIS A 178 -21.48 18.27 -5.31
N ASN A 179 -21.90 18.80 -6.46
CA ASN A 179 -21.56 18.21 -7.76
C ASN A 179 -20.06 18.33 -8.08
N LEU A 180 -19.43 19.46 -7.77
CA LEU A 180 -18.01 19.68 -8.05
C LEU A 180 -17.13 18.86 -7.10
N TYR A 181 -17.53 18.75 -5.83
CA TYR A 181 -16.88 17.89 -4.83
C TYR A 181 -16.89 16.41 -5.27
N HIS A 182 -18.06 15.85 -5.63
CA HIS A 182 -18.14 14.47 -6.08
C HIS A 182 -17.37 14.21 -7.37
N PHE A 183 -17.41 15.14 -8.31
CA PHE A 183 -16.64 15.03 -9.56
C PHE A 183 -15.14 15.02 -9.28
N GLY A 184 -14.64 15.94 -8.44
CA GLY A 184 -13.24 16.00 -8.03
C GLY A 184 -12.79 14.75 -7.29
N CYS A 185 -13.57 14.28 -6.32
CA CYS A 185 -13.30 13.04 -5.59
C CYS A 185 -13.28 11.81 -6.51
N SER A 186 -14.24 11.71 -7.43
CA SER A 186 -14.31 10.61 -8.39
C SER A 186 -13.09 10.59 -9.32
N LEU A 187 -12.69 11.75 -9.83
CA LEU A 187 -11.49 11.89 -10.67
C LEU A 187 -10.21 11.53 -9.88
N PHE A 188 -10.12 11.96 -8.62
CA PHE A 188 -8.99 11.64 -7.76
C PHE A 188 -8.89 10.13 -7.48
N VAL A 189 -10.00 9.47 -7.14
CA VAL A 189 -10.04 8.01 -6.95
C VAL A 189 -9.69 7.28 -8.25
N LEU A 190 -10.23 7.72 -9.38
CA LEU A 190 -10.00 7.09 -10.68
C LEU A 190 -8.54 7.20 -11.13
N THR A 191 -7.90 8.36 -10.93
CA THR A 191 -6.47 8.54 -11.21
C THR A 191 -5.60 7.65 -10.31
N PHE A 192 -5.97 7.48 -9.04
CA PHE A 192 -5.26 6.61 -8.11
C PHE A 192 -5.41 5.13 -8.47
N ILE A 193 -6.62 4.68 -8.84
CA ILE A 193 -6.87 3.32 -9.36
C ILE A 193 -6.06 3.09 -10.64
N TYR A 194 -6.03 4.07 -11.55
CA TYR A 194 -5.24 3.99 -12.77
C TYR A 194 -3.75 3.81 -12.47
N ALA A 195 -3.20 4.54 -11.50
CA ALA A 195 -1.81 4.37 -11.06
C ALA A 195 -1.54 2.96 -10.51
N ILE A 196 -2.44 2.42 -9.68
CA ILE A 196 -2.35 1.03 -9.18
C ILE A 196 -2.36 0.03 -10.34
N CYS A 197 -3.27 0.19 -11.30
CA CYS A 197 -3.36 -0.69 -12.46
C CYS A 197 -2.11 -0.64 -13.34
N ALA A 198 -1.54 0.55 -13.55
CA ALA A 198 -0.31 0.73 -14.32
C ALA A 198 0.88 0.04 -13.64
N VAL A 199 1.09 0.28 -12.35
CA VAL A 199 2.19 -0.33 -11.58
C VAL A 199 2.00 -1.84 -11.44
N SER A 200 0.75 -2.30 -11.25
CA SER A 200 0.43 -3.73 -11.21
C SER A 200 0.74 -4.40 -12.54
N SER A 201 0.41 -3.77 -13.67
CA SER A 201 0.73 -4.27 -15.00
C SER A 201 2.24 -4.43 -15.19
N PHE A 202 3.03 -3.46 -14.72
CA PHE A 202 4.50 -3.53 -14.73
C PHE A 202 5.05 -4.65 -13.81
N ALA A 203 4.48 -4.81 -12.60
CA ALA A 203 4.86 -5.90 -11.69
C ALA A 203 4.59 -7.30 -12.28
N LEU A 204 3.57 -7.43 -13.12
CA LEU A 204 3.22 -8.68 -13.80
C LEU A 204 4.08 -8.95 -15.02
N GLU A 205 4.46 -7.91 -15.77
CA GLU A 205 5.40 -8.04 -16.89
C GLU A 205 6.77 -8.52 -16.41
N THR A 206 7.27 -7.91 -15.34
CA THR A 206 8.54 -8.31 -14.68
C THR A 206 8.45 -9.71 -14.07
N GLY A 207 7.28 -10.15 -13.60
CA GLY A 207 7.06 -11.51 -13.11
C GLY A 207 6.90 -12.57 -14.21
N GLY A 208 6.29 -12.22 -15.34
CA GLY A 208 6.01 -13.13 -16.45
C GLY A 208 7.28 -13.62 -17.15
N GLY A 209 8.30 -12.78 -17.26
CA GLY A 209 9.60 -13.16 -17.83
C GLY A 209 10.34 -14.25 -17.03
N ARG A 210 10.19 -14.25 -15.69
CA ARG A 210 10.77 -15.29 -14.81
C ARG A 210 10.02 -16.62 -14.90
N CYS A 211 8.69 -16.58 -14.98
CA CYS A 211 7.90 -17.81 -15.18
C CYS A 211 8.20 -18.44 -16.54
N ALA A 212 8.23 -17.66 -17.63
CA ALA A 212 8.59 -18.17 -18.96
C ALA A 212 10.00 -18.76 -18.99
N ARG A 213 10.98 -18.08 -18.35
CA ARG A 213 12.37 -18.55 -18.27
C ARG A 213 12.52 -19.83 -17.44
N ASN A 214 11.86 -19.94 -16.30
CA ASN A 214 11.90 -21.17 -15.49
C ASN A 214 11.18 -22.35 -16.16
N THR A 215 10.11 -22.09 -16.92
CA THR A 215 9.41 -23.14 -17.68
C THR A 215 10.27 -23.61 -18.85
N LEU A 216 11.04 -22.71 -19.48
CA LEU A 216 11.98 -23.06 -20.55
C LEU A 216 13.11 -23.95 -20.01
N ILE A 217 13.74 -23.56 -18.89
CA ILE A 217 14.81 -24.33 -18.25
C ILE A 217 14.31 -25.69 -17.77
N SER A 218 13.11 -25.74 -17.18
CA SER A 218 12.48 -27.01 -16.78
C SER A 218 12.16 -27.94 -17.96
N ASN A 219 11.80 -27.39 -19.11
CA ASN A 219 11.54 -28.19 -20.32
C ASN A 219 12.86 -28.66 -20.95
N ASP A 220 13.93 -27.87 -20.87
CA ASP A 220 15.27 -28.24 -21.32
C ASP A 220 15.83 -29.40 -20.47
N GLU A 221 15.80 -29.29 -19.14
CA GLU A 221 16.22 -30.37 -18.25
C GLU A 221 15.40 -31.66 -18.43
N ARG A 222 14.12 -31.52 -18.78
CA ARG A 222 13.25 -32.67 -19.06
C ARG A 222 13.52 -33.27 -20.43
N GLY A 223 13.88 -32.46 -21.42
CA GLY A 223 14.31 -32.89 -22.75
C GLY A 223 15.66 -33.62 -22.71
N GLU A 224 16.63 -33.09 -21.97
CA GLU A 224 17.94 -33.72 -21.78
C GLU A 224 17.83 -35.06 -21.04
N ARG A 225 16.96 -35.16 -20.03
CA ARG A 225 16.70 -36.43 -19.33
C ARG A 225 16.04 -37.48 -20.23
N LEU A 226 15.20 -37.07 -21.18
CA LEU A 226 14.60 -37.98 -22.16
C LEU A 226 15.63 -38.47 -23.18
N LEU A 227 16.55 -37.62 -23.62
CA LEU A 227 17.66 -38.01 -24.51
C LEU A 227 18.63 -38.99 -23.84
N LEU A 228 18.95 -38.76 -22.56
CA LEU A 228 19.78 -39.69 -21.80
C LEU A 228 19.10 -41.05 -21.58
N LEU A 229 17.78 -41.07 -21.39
CA LEU A 229 17.01 -42.32 -21.26
C LEU A 229 16.99 -43.12 -22.57
N ASP A 230 16.82 -42.43 -23.70
CA ASP A 230 16.79 -43.08 -25.02
C ASP A 230 18.16 -43.66 -25.39
N HIS A 231 19.23 -42.92 -25.09
CA HIS A 231 20.59 -43.40 -25.31
C HIS A 231 20.94 -44.61 -24.41
N ALA A 232 20.46 -44.63 -23.17
CA ALA A 232 20.61 -45.77 -22.27
C ALA A 232 19.81 -46.99 -22.75
N ALA A 233 18.57 -46.79 -23.20
CA ALA A 233 17.72 -47.86 -23.72
C ALA A 233 18.30 -48.51 -24.98
N HIS A 234 18.82 -47.70 -25.92
CA HIS A 234 19.51 -48.20 -27.11
C HIS A 234 20.80 -48.97 -26.78
N SER A 235 21.56 -48.53 -25.78
CA SER A 235 22.78 -49.20 -25.33
C SER A 235 22.48 -50.54 -24.66
N SER A 236 21.42 -50.62 -23.84
CA SER A 236 20.96 -51.88 -23.24
C SER A 236 20.41 -52.87 -24.26
N LEU A 237 19.69 -52.40 -25.30
CA LEU A 237 19.20 -53.25 -26.38
C LEU A 237 20.35 -53.86 -27.20
N LEU A 238 21.38 -53.07 -27.52
CA LEU A 238 22.57 -53.56 -28.21
C LEU A 238 23.34 -54.58 -27.37
N SER A 239 23.48 -54.34 -26.06
CA SER A 239 24.13 -55.29 -25.15
C SER A 239 23.35 -56.60 -25.00
N ALA A 240 22.01 -56.54 -24.96
CA ALA A 240 21.16 -57.74 -24.90
C ALA A 240 21.18 -58.54 -26.22
N ALA A 241 21.24 -57.86 -27.36
CA ALA A 241 21.37 -58.51 -28.67
C ALA A 241 22.71 -59.24 -28.83
N GLN A 242 23.81 -58.67 -28.33
CA GLN A 242 25.11 -59.36 -28.33
C GLN A 242 25.13 -60.59 -27.40
N LEU A 243 24.48 -60.50 -26.24
CA LEU A 243 24.36 -61.63 -25.31
C LEU A 243 23.58 -62.80 -25.93
N ASN A 244 22.50 -62.51 -26.65
CA ASN A 244 21.68 -63.53 -27.33
C ASN A 244 22.45 -64.20 -28.49
N LYS A 245 23.28 -63.43 -29.22
CA LYS A 245 24.14 -63.97 -30.28
C LYS A 245 25.23 -64.91 -29.73
N LEU A 246 25.75 -64.65 -28.54
CA LEU A 246 26.70 -65.52 -27.84
C LEU A 246 26.04 -66.78 -27.27
N SER A 247 24.79 -66.69 -26.79
CA SER A 247 24.02 -67.84 -26.29
C SER A 247 23.64 -68.85 -27.38
N HIS A 248 23.46 -68.40 -28.63
CA HIS A 248 23.13 -69.30 -29.73
C HIS A 248 24.36 -69.99 -30.35
N GLY A 249 25.56 -69.40 -30.21
CA GLY A 249 26.81 -69.98 -30.72
C GLY A 249 27.37 -71.13 -29.88
N THR A 250 27.04 -71.19 -28.58
CA THR A 250 27.53 -72.23 -27.66
C THR A 250 26.68 -73.51 -27.64
N ARG A 251 25.50 -73.50 -28.28
CA ARG A 251 24.59 -74.67 -28.28
C ARG A 251 24.84 -75.66 -29.42
N THR A 252 25.78 -75.40 -30.33
CA THR A 252 26.09 -76.28 -31.47
C THR A 252 27.42 -77.03 -31.36
N GLN A 253 28.08 -77.02 -30.20
CA GLN A 253 29.39 -77.68 -30.00
C GLN A 253 29.40 -78.84 -28.99
N PHE A 254 28.24 -79.31 -28.55
CA PHE A 254 28.12 -80.55 -27.79
C PHE A 254 27.14 -81.51 -28.49
N VAL A 255 27.65 -82.21 -29.50
CA VAL A 255 27.17 -83.51 -29.97
C VAL A 255 28.41 -84.38 -30.17
#